data_AF-A0A7S2DH85-F1
#
_entry.id   AF-A0A7S2DH85-F1
#
_cell.length_a   1.000
_cell.length_b   1.000
_cell.length_c   1.000
_cell.angle_alpha   90.00
_cell.angle_beta   90.00
_cell.angle_gamma   90.00
#
_symmetry.space_group_name_H-M   'P 1'
#
loop_
_entity.id
_entity.type
_entity.pdbx_description
1 polymer ?
#
loop_
_entity_poly.entity_id
_entity_poly.type
_entity_poly.pdbx_seq_one_letter_code
_entity_poly.pdbx_strand_id
1 'polypeptide(L)'
;PQHDSFLDPFVFSLNLGTRKVEIPRYRRSNSTWLTPDLEELHPTVEALSAVTDGYWLRLSPVCSKTDYDNAKWGSKRMWFRLDSNDAWNVALRLLRLERERPCLPSDRHRVPLFVQPEATNPFQPIATSSLDAQLEAVKRVVLPPDLRD
;
A
#
# COMPACT_ATOMS: atom_id res chain seq x y z
N PRO A 1 7.78 12.29 10.33
CA PRO A 1 8.23 11.44 9.21
C PRO A 1 7.23 11.60 8.08
N GLN A 2 7.70 11.98 6.89
CA GLN A 2 6.89 12.36 5.76
C GLN A 2 6.67 11.11 4.89
N HIS A 3 5.44 10.86 4.45
CA HIS A 3 5.07 9.85 3.45
C HIS A 3 6.20 9.61 2.43
N ASP A 4 6.87 8.47 2.55
CA ASP A 4 7.90 8.08 1.61
C ASP A 4 7.22 7.45 0.40
N SER A 5 6.87 8.34 -0.54
CA SER A 5 6.12 8.00 -1.75
C SER A 5 6.71 6.89 -2.60
N PHE A 6 7.97 6.52 -2.40
CA PHE A 6 8.59 5.37 -3.05
C PHE A 6 8.56 4.11 -2.18
N LEU A 7 9.01 4.21 -0.93
CA LEU A 7 9.18 3.01 -0.10
C LEU A 7 7.86 2.29 0.17
N ASP A 8 6.77 3.02 0.37
CA ASP A 8 5.46 2.41 0.64
C ASP A 8 4.96 1.54 -0.54
N PRO A 9 4.86 2.05 -1.79
CA PRO A 9 4.47 1.21 -2.93
C PRO A 9 5.52 0.13 -3.27
N PHE A 10 6.80 0.35 -2.98
CA PHE A 10 7.85 -0.65 -3.19
C PHE A 10 7.72 -1.84 -2.23
N VAL A 11 7.66 -1.59 -0.92
CA VAL A 11 7.43 -2.62 0.11
C VAL A 11 6.13 -3.37 -0.15
N PHE A 12 5.07 -2.64 -0.50
CA PHE A 12 3.78 -3.22 -0.86
C PHE A 12 3.90 -4.20 -2.04
N SER A 13 4.58 -3.78 -3.11
CA SER A 13 4.76 -4.62 -4.30
C SER A 13 5.56 -5.89 -4.01
N LEU A 14 6.60 -5.78 -3.20
CA LEU A 14 7.41 -6.93 -2.78
C LEU A 14 6.61 -7.94 -1.96
N ASN A 15 5.82 -7.48 -0.99
CA ASN A 15 5.04 -8.35 -0.11
C ASN A 15 3.86 -9.02 -0.83
N LEU A 16 3.24 -8.32 -1.81
CA LEU A 16 2.07 -8.82 -2.52
C LEU A 16 2.37 -9.49 -3.86
N GLY A 17 3.62 -9.42 -4.33
CA GLY A 17 3.97 -9.80 -5.70
C GLY A 17 3.23 -8.97 -6.75
N THR A 18 2.88 -7.72 -6.42
CA THR A 18 2.11 -6.83 -7.28
C THR A 18 3.01 -6.18 -8.32
N ARG A 19 2.53 -6.04 -9.56
CA ARG A 19 3.27 -5.35 -10.61
C ARG A 19 3.10 -3.85 -10.51
N LYS A 20 4.12 -3.09 -10.91
CA LYS A 20 4.08 -1.62 -11.02
C LYS A 20 2.79 -1.08 -11.68
N VAL A 21 2.36 -1.71 -12.78
CA VAL A 21 1.15 -1.30 -13.55
C VAL A 21 -0.17 -1.53 -12.81
N GLU A 22 -0.17 -2.32 -11.74
CA GLU A 22 -1.34 -2.62 -10.91
C GLU A 22 -1.45 -1.68 -9.72
N ILE A 23 -0.34 -1.12 -9.23
CA ILE A 23 -0.30 -0.22 -8.06
C ILE A 23 -1.34 0.91 -8.14
N PRO A 24 -1.51 1.63 -9.28
CA PRO A 24 -2.50 2.71 -9.38
C PRO A 24 -3.96 2.25 -9.28
N ARG A 25 -4.23 0.94 -9.37
CA ARG A 25 -5.57 0.35 -9.31
C ARG A 25 -6.02 0.09 -7.87
N TYR A 26 -5.09 0.00 -6.93
CA TYR A 26 -5.43 -0.20 -5.53
C TYR A 26 -6.12 1.03 -4.93
N ARG A 27 -7.07 0.79 -4.05
CA ARG A 27 -7.86 1.77 -3.31
C ARG A 27 -7.67 1.55 -1.81
N ARG A 28 -8.03 2.53 -1.00
CA ARG A 28 -8.07 2.37 0.47
C ARG A 28 -9.03 1.26 0.91
N SER A 29 -10.05 0.97 0.12
CA SER A 29 -10.95 -0.17 0.38
C SER A 29 -10.29 -1.54 0.20
N ASN A 30 -9.13 -1.62 -0.46
CA ASN A 30 -8.38 -2.88 -0.55
C ASN A 30 -7.67 -3.23 0.76
N SER A 31 -7.52 -2.28 1.71
CA SER A 31 -7.01 -2.53 3.07
C SER A 31 -8.15 -2.62 4.08
N THR A 32 -8.18 -3.72 4.83
CA THR A 32 -9.04 -3.92 6.00
C THR A 32 -8.17 -4.19 7.21
N TRP A 33 -8.32 -3.41 8.28
CA TRP A 33 -7.67 -3.64 9.55
C TRP A 33 -8.50 -4.60 10.40
N LEU A 34 -7.82 -5.44 11.16
CA LEU A 34 -8.42 -6.45 12.02
C LEU A 34 -7.80 -6.38 13.41
N THR A 35 -8.59 -6.61 14.44
CA THR A 35 -8.12 -6.77 15.82
C THR A 35 -7.27 -8.05 15.97
N PRO A 36 -6.59 -8.26 17.11
CA PRO A 36 -5.89 -9.52 17.39
C PRO A 36 -6.79 -10.75 17.29
N ASP A 37 -8.07 -10.61 17.62
CA ASP A 37 -9.10 -11.66 17.52
C ASP A 37 -9.73 -11.76 16.11
N LEU A 38 -9.14 -11.08 15.12
CA LEU A 38 -9.55 -11.09 13.71
C LEU A 38 -10.91 -10.44 13.43
N GLU A 39 -11.37 -9.53 14.27
CA GLU A 39 -12.58 -8.74 14.02
C GLU A 39 -12.27 -7.52 13.15
N GLU A 40 -13.12 -7.23 12.14
CA GLU A 40 -12.93 -6.09 11.24
C GLU A 40 -13.09 -4.76 11.98
N LEU A 41 -12.05 -3.93 11.88
CA LEU A 41 -12.08 -2.56 12.35
C LEU A 41 -12.70 -1.64 11.32
N HIS A 42 -13.63 -0.81 11.75
CA HIS A 42 -14.04 0.34 10.96
C HIS A 42 -12.91 1.38 10.96
N PRO A 43 -12.32 1.73 9.82
CA PRO A 43 -11.06 2.47 9.78
C PRO A 43 -11.29 3.99 9.93
N THR A 44 -11.75 4.41 11.11
CA THR A 44 -11.76 5.83 11.51
C THR A 44 -10.38 6.26 11.98
N VAL A 45 -10.16 7.57 12.10
CA VAL A 45 -8.89 8.12 12.61
C VAL A 45 -8.61 7.62 14.03
N GLU A 46 -9.64 7.58 14.87
CA GLU A 46 -9.57 7.12 16.25
C GLU A 46 -9.20 5.63 16.28
N ALA A 47 -9.92 4.79 15.53
CA ALA A 47 -9.66 3.35 15.46
C ALA A 47 -8.24 3.05 14.94
N LEU A 48 -7.81 3.74 13.88
CA LEU A 48 -6.47 3.58 13.32
C LEU A 48 -5.37 4.06 14.28
N SER A 49 -5.64 5.03 15.17
CA SER A 49 -4.67 5.46 16.17
C SER A 49 -4.41 4.42 17.26
N ALA A 50 -5.38 3.54 17.52
CA ALA A 50 -5.25 2.43 18.49
C ALA A 50 -4.55 1.18 17.92
N VAL A 51 -4.38 1.07 16.60
CA VAL A 51 -3.72 -0.10 15.97
C VAL A 51 -2.26 -0.21 16.42
N THR A 52 -1.88 -1.39 16.91
CA THR A 52 -0.54 -1.71 17.44
C THR A 52 -0.15 -3.15 17.09
N ASP A 53 1.06 -3.59 17.47
CA ASP A 53 1.54 -4.95 17.22
C ASP A 53 0.54 -6.01 17.70
N GLY A 54 0.36 -7.06 16.90
CA GLY A 54 -0.65 -8.10 17.13
C GLY A 54 -1.96 -7.88 16.37
N TYR A 55 -2.22 -6.67 15.87
CA TYR A 55 -3.30 -6.43 14.90
C TYR A 55 -2.91 -7.00 13.53
N TRP A 56 -3.90 -7.16 12.65
CA TRP A 56 -3.70 -7.69 11.31
C TRP A 56 -4.19 -6.72 10.25
N LEU A 57 -3.48 -6.71 9.13
CA LEU A 57 -3.92 -6.10 7.90
C LEU A 57 -4.32 -7.20 6.92
N ARG A 58 -5.52 -7.06 6.35
CA ARG A 58 -5.98 -7.89 5.24
C ARG A 58 -6.01 -7.08 3.96
N LEU A 59 -5.34 -7.59 2.93
CA LEU A 59 -5.30 -6.96 1.61
C LEU A 59 -6.08 -7.78 0.58
N SER A 60 -6.93 -7.10 -0.17
CA SER A 60 -7.70 -7.68 -1.28
C SER A 60 -7.06 -7.30 -2.61
N PRO A 61 -6.63 -8.27 -3.45
CA PRO A 61 -5.99 -7.99 -4.73
C PRO A 61 -6.90 -7.23 -5.70
N VAL A 62 -6.28 -6.50 -6.62
CA VAL A 62 -6.94 -5.93 -7.79
C VAL A 62 -6.81 -6.85 -9.00
N CYS A 63 -7.61 -6.61 -10.03
CA CYS A 63 -7.49 -7.32 -11.29
C CYS A 63 -6.07 -7.22 -11.86
N SER A 64 -5.55 -8.36 -12.31
CA SER A 64 -4.21 -8.50 -12.87
C SER A 64 -4.29 -8.93 -14.34
N LYS A 65 -3.21 -8.81 -15.12
CA LYS A 65 -3.16 -9.34 -16.51
C LYS A 65 -3.52 -10.83 -16.59
N THR A 66 -3.16 -11.61 -15.56
CA THR A 66 -3.39 -13.07 -15.49
C THR A 66 -4.74 -13.42 -14.87
N ASP A 67 -5.49 -12.42 -14.39
CA ASP A 67 -6.80 -12.52 -13.77
C ASP A 67 -7.57 -11.21 -13.97
N TYR A 68 -7.95 -10.99 -15.23
CA TYR A 68 -8.43 -9.70 -15.72
C TYR A 68 -9.78 -9.30 -15.12
N ASP A 69 -10.64 -10.28 -14.84
CA ASP A 69 -11.93 -10.11 -14.17
C ASP A 69 -11.81 -10.16 -12.63
N ASN A 70 -10.59 -10.33 -12.10
CA ASN A 70 -10.32 -10.55 -10.67
C ASN A 70 -11.07 -11.75 -10.08
N ALA A 71 -11.52 -12.71 -10.90
CA ALA A 71 -12.38 -13.80 -10.44
C ALA A 71 -11.59 -14.87 -9.67
N LYS A 72 -10.31 -15.09 -10.00
CA LYS A 72 -9.49 -16.15 -9.40
C LYS A 72 -8.73 -15.69 -8.16
N TRP A 73 -8.14 -14.50 -8.20
CA TRP A 73 -7.29 -13.96 -7.15
C TRP A 73 -7.96 -12.84 -6.35
N GLY A 74 -8.99 -12.17 -6.87
CA GLY A 74 -9.73 -11.15 -6.12
C GLY A 74 -10.39 -11.67 -4.84
N SER A 75 -10.70 -12.96 -4.80
CA SER A 75 -11.20 -13.65 -3.61
C SER A 75 -10.10 -14.14 -2.66
N LYS A 76 -8.84 -14.15 -3.11
CA LYS A 76 -7.68 -14.63 -2.36
C LYS A 76 -7.07 -13.49 -1.55
N ARG A 77 -7.68 -13.24 -0.39
CA ARG A 77 -7.22 -12.24 0.57
C ARG A 77 -5.87 -12.65 1.16
N MET A 78 -4.99 -11.69 1.38
CA MET A 78 -3.70 -11.88 2.04
C MET A 78 -3.74 -11.23 3.41
N TRP A 79 -3.13 -11.89 4.40
CA TRP A 79 -3.10 -11.41 5.78
C TRP A 79 -1.66 -11.14 6.21
N PHE A 80 -1.45 -9.99 6.82
CA PHE A 80 -0.16 -9.52 7.29
C PHE A 80 -0.31 -9.13 8.75
N ARG A 81 0.44 -9.78 9.63
CA ARG A 81 0.51 -9.38 11.03
C ARG A 81 1.30 -8.07 11.10
N LEU A 82 0.80 -7.11 11.89
CA LEU A 82 1.55 -5.91 12.18
C LEU A 82 2.74 -6.25 13.09
N ASP A 83 3.92 -5.88 12.63
CA ASP A 83 5.17 -5.94 13.37
C ASP A 83 5.89 -4.60 13.23
N SER A 84 5.97 -3.86 14.33
CA SER A 84 6.61 -2.54 14.39
C SER A 84 8.13 -2.58 14.31
N ASN A 85 8.75 -3.75 14.49
CA ASN A 85 10.20 -3.93 14.44
C ASN A 85 10.71 -4.23 13.02
N ASP A 86 9.83 -4.62 12.10
CA ASP A 86 10.19 -4.89 10.71
C ASP A 86 9.85 -3.69 9.81
N ALA A 87 10.89 -2.98 9.35
CA ALA A 87 10.76 -1.85 8.44
C ALA A 87 10.21 -2.25 7.05
N TRP A 88 10.22 -3.53 6.69
CA TRP A 88 9.67 -4.10 5.45
C TRP A 88 8.28 -4.70 5.63
N ASN A 89 7.69 -4.58 6.82
CA ASN A 89 6.33 -5.02 7.09
C ASN A 89 5.32 -4.11 6.36
N VAL A 90 4.57 -4.69 5.42
CA VAL A 90 3.58 -3.94 4.65
C VAL A 90 2.46 -3.36 5.51
N ALA A 91 2.08 -4.04 6.61
CA ALA A 91 1.06 -3.52 7.52
C ALA A 91 1.56 -2.25 8.20
N LEU A 92 2.80 -2.23 8.71
CA LEU A 92 3.40 -1.04 9.31
C LEU A 92 3.44 0.14 8.35
N ARG A 93 3.84 -0.10 7.10
CA ARG A 93 3.89 0.93 6.05
C ARG A 93 2.52 1.49 5.74
N LEU A 94 1.53 0.64 5.51
CA LEU A 94 0.17 1.10 5.25
C LEU A 94 -0.47 1.77 6.46
N LEU A 95 -0.16 1.37 7.69
CA LEU A 95 -0.66 2.05 8.89
C LEU A 95 -0.15 3.49 8.97
N ARG A 96 1.15 3.70 8.71
CA ARG A 96 1.77 5.04 8.67
C ARG A 96 1.09 5.91 7.61
N LEU A 97 0.97 5.39 6.40
CA LEU A 97 0.24 6.02 5.31
C LEU A 97 -1.20 6.38 5.70
N GLU A 98 -1.93 5.45 6.33
CA GLU A 98 -3.33 5.67 6.69
C GLU A 98 -3.49 6.75 7.76
N ARG A 99 -2.55 6.85 8.70
CA ARG A 99 -2.51 7.87 9.75
C ARG A 99 -2.07 9.24 9.23
N GLU A 100 -1.07 9.29 8.35
CA GLU A 100 -0.58 10.53 7.75
C GLU A 100 -1.57 11.10 6.72
N ARG A 101 -2.30 10.22 6.05
CA ARG A 101 -3.33 10.59 5.06
C ARG A 101 -4.65 9.91 5.43
N PRO A 102 -5.38 10.46 6.42
CA PRO A 102 -6.70 9.96 6.78
C PRO A 102 -7.65 9.94 5.58
N CYS A 103 -8.48 8.91 5.51
CA CYS A 103 -9.49 8.75 4.48
C CYS A 103 -10.83 8.46 5.14
N LEU A 104 -11.86 9.24 4.79
CA LEU A 104 -13.21 9.00 5.30
C LEU A 104 -13.69 7.60 4.89
N PRO A 105 -14.38 6.85 5.76
CA PRO A 105 -14.86 5.52 5.44
C PRO A 105 -15.67 5.44 4.13
N SER A 106 -16.50 6.44 3.85
CA SER A 106 -17.31 6.55 2.63
C SER A 106 -16.50 6.70 1.35
N ASP A 107 -15.28 7.25 1.42
CA ASP A 107 -14.45 7.57 0.26
C ASP A 107 -13.43 6.48 -0.06
N ARG A 108 -13.29 5.45 0.79
CA ARG A 108 -12.24 4.43 0.67
C ARG A 108 -12.25 3.67 -0.65
N HIS A 109 -13.42 3.50 -1.27
CA HIS A 109 -13.55 2.86 -2.59
C HIS A 109 -13.04 3.74 -3.74
N ARG A 110 -12.97 5.06 -3.53
CA ARG A 110 -12.59 6.05 -4.54
C ARG A 110 -11.15 6.52 -4.38
N VAL A 111 -10.68 6.62 -3.14
CA VAL A 111 -9.33 7.09 -2.83
C VAL A 111 -8.30 6.01 -3.18
N PRO A 112 -7.32 6.30 -4.06
CA PRO A 112 -6.20 5.41 -4.33
C PRO A 112 -5.45 5.04 -3.06
N LEU A 113 -4.90 3.83 -3.02
CA LEU A 113 -4.04 3.45 -1.89
C LEU A 113 -2.81 4.35 -1.84
N PHE A 114 -2.15 4.53 -2.97
CA PHE A 114 -1.00 5.42 -3.12
C PHE A 114 -1.36 6.59 -4.03
N VAL A 115 -1.11 7.81 -3.56
CA VAL A 115 -1.33 9.06 -4.28
C VAL A 115 0.01 9.77 -4.50
N GLN A 116 0.09 10.62 -5.52
CA GLN A 116 1.31 11.39 -5.77
C GLN A 116 1.69 12.19 -4.50
N PRO A 117 2.99 12.28 -4.14
CA PRO A 117 3.41 13.05 -2.97
C PRO A 117 2.96 14.52 -3.05
N GLU A 118 2.98 15.11 -4.25
CA GLU A 118 2.57 16.48 -4.55
C GLU A 118 1.10 16.65 -4.94
N ALA A 119 0.30 15.58 -4.96
CA ALA A 119 -1.11 15.71 -5.35
C ALA A 119 -1.89 16.53 -4.32
N THR A 120 -2.47 17.64 -4.78
CA THR A 120 -3.50 18.39 -4.05
C THR A 120 -4.86 17.69 -4.10
N ASN A 121 -5.06 16.82 -5.09
CA ASN A 121 -6.26 16.00 -5.25
C ASN A 121 -6.02 14.59 -4.65
N PRO A 122 -6.69 14.21 -3.54
CA PRO A 122 -6.51 12.91 -2.90
C PRO A 122 -7.03 11.74 -3.73
N PHE A 123 -7.71 12.00 -4.85
CA PHE A 123 -8.22 10.97 -5.76
C PHE A 123 -7.25 10.64 -6.91
N GLN A 124 -6.12 11.35 -7.02
CA GLN A 124 -5.14 11.10 -8.08
C GLN A 124 -4.15 10.00 -7.65
N PRO A 125 -4.17 8.83 -8.31
CA PRO A 125 -3.24 7.76 -7.97
C PRO A 125 -1.81 8.14 -8.32
N ILE A 126 -0.85 7.50 -7.66
CA ILE A 126 0.55 7.58 -8.08
C ILE A 126 0.70 7.14 -9.54
N ALA A 127 1.44 7.89 -10.33
CA ALA A 127 1.72 7.53 -11.71
C ALA A 127 2.83 6.47 -11.76
N THR A 128 2.72 5.55 -12.72
CA THR A 128 3.78 4.55 -12.95
C THR A 128 5.11 5.19 -13.33
N SER A 129 5.09 6.34 -14.00
CA SER A 129 6.29 7.11 -14.32
C SER A 129 6.99 7.68 -13.09
N SER A 130 6.23 8.08 -12.05
CA SER A 130 6.81 8.52 -10.78
C SER A 130 7.55 7.37 -10.10
N LEU A 131 6.96 6.17 -10.12
CA LEU A 131 7.60 4.97 -9.58
C LEU A 131 8.86 4.58 -10.36
N ASP A 132 8.86 4.73 -11.69
CA ASP A 132 10.05 4.50 -12.52
C ASP A 132 11.18 5.46 -12.19
N ALA A 133 10.88 6.76 -12.11
CA ALA A 133 11.88 7.76 -11.76
C ALA A 133 12.52 7.49 -10.39
N GLN A 134 11.73 7.05 -9.42
CA GLN A 134 12.22 6.71 -8.09
C GLN A 134 13.04 5.41 -8.07
N LEU A 135 12.61 4.38 -8.82
CA LEU A 135 13.39 3.14 -8.95
C LEU A 135 14.75 3.41 -9.63
N GLU A 136 14.78 4.23 -10.68
CA GLU A 136 16.02 4.64 -11.32
C GLU A 136 16.95 5.43 -10.38
N ALA A 137 16.38 6.29 -9.52
CA ALA A 137 17.16 6.97 -8.50
C ALA A 137 17.80 5.98 -7.51
N VAL A 138 17.07 4.96 -7.07
CA VAL A 138 17.61 3.90 -6.19
C VAL A 138 18.66 3.05 -6.91
N LYS A 139 18.43 2.65 -8.16
CA LYS A 139 19.41 1.93 -8.98
C LYS A 139 20.75 2.67 -9.04
N ARG A 140 20.74 3.98 -9.23
CA ARG A 140 21.97 4.80 -9.28
C ARG A 140 22.76 4.81 -7.97
N VAL A 141 22.09 4.62 -6.83
CA VAL A 141 22.74 4.59 -5.50
C VAL A 141 23.26 3.19 -5.18
N VAL A 142 22.45 2.16 -5.46
CA VAL A 142 22.71 0.79 -5.02
C VAL A 142 23.58 0.01 -6.01
N LEU A 143 23.42 0.25 -7.32
CA LEU A 143 24.15 -0.49 -8.34
C LEU A 143 25.51 0.17 -8.65
N PRO A 144 26.57 -0.65 -8.80
CA PRO A 144 27.83 -0.24 -9.41
C PRO A 144 27.60 0.47 -10.76
N PRO A 145 28.44 1.45 -11.15
CA PRO A 145 28.26 2.20 -12.40
C PRO A 145 28.08 1.35 -13.65
N ASP A 146 28.76 0.21 -13.72
CA ASP A 146 28.74 -0.76 -14.82
C ASP A 146 27.44 -1.58 -14.91
N LEU A 147 26.57 -1.52 -13.91
CA LEU A 147 25.30 -2.25 -13.84
C LEU A 147 24.07 -1.32 -13.87
N ARG A 148 24.23 -0.04 -14.23
CA ARG A 148 23.13 0.95 -14.18
C ARG A 148 22.27 0.98 -15.46
N ASP A 149 22.78 0.44 -16.56
CA ASP A 149 22.16 0.45 -17.89
C ASP A 149 21.29 -0.78 -18.17
#